data_AF-A0A2R6J520-F1
#
_entry.id   AF-A0A2R6J520-F1
#
_cell.length_a   1.000
_cell.length_b   1.000
_cell.length_c   1.000
_cell.angle_alpha   90.00
_cell.angle_beta   90.00
_cell.angle_gamma   90.00
#
_symmetry.space_group_name_H-M   'P 1'
#
loop_
_entity.id
_entity.type
_entity.pdbx_description
1 polymer ?
#
loop_
_entity_poly.entity_id
_entity_poly.type
_entity_poly.pdbx_seq_one_letter_code
_entity_poly.pdbx_strand_id
1 'polypeptide(L)'
;RGAIIDLLADLETPDGEPAFDDVAPREAYFEGPEVDRGVDIVLVPRAFDQFLSTQVRETAFGPPTEPYNHKRDGLIAAAGEGIDADAALAGAHLFDVAPTVLASLGLPTGERMDGDVLAIVGSAGERAYPKVDERDREATDEPAVEERLSDLGYL
;
A
#
# COMPACT_ATOMS: atom_id res chain seq x y z
N ARG A 1 -22.88 -2.32 -7.72
CA ARG A 1 -21.86 -2.62 -6.70
C ARG A 1 -21.93 -4.07 -6.24
N GLY A 2 -22.94 -4.50 -5.47
CA GLY A 2 -23.09 -5.91 -5.03
C GLY A 2 -22.98 -6.95 -6.16
N ALA A 3 -23.77 -6.79 -7.22
CA ALA A 3 -23.70 -7.72 -8.37
C ALA A 3 -22.32 -7.77 -9.08
N ILE A 4 -21.51 -6.72 -8.99
CA ILE A 4 -20.14 -6.72 -9.56
C ILE A 4 -19.21 -7.46 -8.61
N ILE A 5 -19.37 -7.26 -7.30
CA ILE A 5 -18.62 -8.00 -6.28
C ILE A 5 -18.89 -9.50 -6.43
N ASP A 6 -20.15 -9.91 -6.48
CA ASP A 6 -20.51 -11.32 -6.61
C ASP A 6 -19.92 -11.92 -7.90
N LEU A 7 -20.05 -11.23 -9.03
CA LEU A 7 -19.49 -11.66 -10.31
C LEU A 7 -17.97 -11.85 -10.27
N LEU A 8 -17.25 -10.91 -9.65
CA LEU A 8 -15.78 -10.94 -9.60
C LEU A 8 -15.27 -11.92 -8.53
N ALA A 9 -16.01 -12.11 -7.43
CA ALA A 9 -15.69 -13.09 -6.40
C ALA A 9 -15.74 -14.53 -6.93
N ASP A 10 -16.66 -14.80 -7.86
CA ASP A 10 -16.80 -16.10 -8.54
C ASP A 10 -15.86 -16.27 -9.75
N LEU A 11 -14.97 -15.29 -10.03
CA LEU A 11 -14.08 -15.37 -11.19
C LEU A 11 -12.97 -16.41 -10.96
N GLU A 12 -12.89 -17.39 -11.85
CA GLU A 12 -11.83 -18.41 -11.87
C GLU A 12 -10.79 -18.12 -12.96
N THR A 13 -9.54 -18.45 -12.68
CA THR A 13 -8.45 -18.49 -13.66
C THR A 13 -8.67 -19.63 -14.67
N PRO A 14 -7.94 -19.66 -15.81
CA PRO A 14 -8.03 -20.76 -16.76
C PRO A 14 -7.70 -22.15 -16.17
N ASP A 15 -7.00 -22.19 -15.03
CA ASP A 15 -6.66 -23.43 -14.32
C ASP A 15 -7.77 -23.87 -13.33
N GLY A 16 -8.87 -23.12 -13.23
CA GLY A 16 -10.00 -23.43 -12.34
C GLY A 16 -9.81 -22.99 -10.89
N GLU A 17 -8.86 -22.08 -10.64
CA GLU A 17 -8.60 -21.55 -9.31
C GLU A 17 -9.23 -20.14 -9.17
N PRO A 18 -9.82 -19.77 -8.02
CA PRO A 18 -10.25 -18.40 -7.76
C PRO A 18 -9.18 -17.36 -8.13
N ALA A 19 -9.57 -16.31 -8.86
CA ALA A 19 -8.67 -15.24 -9.29
C ALA A 19 -8.31 -14.27 -8.15
N PHE A 20 -9.21 -14.11 -7.17
CA PHE A 20 -9.07 -13.20 -6.05
C PHE A 20 -9.22 -13.94 -4.72
N ASP A 21 -8.44 -13.54 -3.71
CA ASP A 21 -8.66 -13.97 -2.31
C ASP A 21 -9.82 -13.19 -1.66
N ASP A 22 -10.04 -11.94 -2.10
CA ASP A 22 -11.17 -11.13 -1.67
C ASP A 22 -11.60 -10.12 -2.76
N VAL A 23 -12.90 -9.85 -2.80
CA VAL A 23 -13.53 -8.82 -3.62
C VAL A 23 -14.52 -8.08 -2.73
N ALA A 24 -14.15 -6.87 -2.32
CA ALA A 24 -14.81 -6.23 -1.20
C ALA A 24 -15.14 -4.77 -1.46
N PRO A 25 -16.03 -4.19 -0.64
CA PRO A 25 -16.10 -2.75 -0.48
C PRO A 25 -14.83 -2.09 -0.02
N ARG A 26 -14.67 -0.84 -0.48
CA ARG A 26 -13.67 0.07 0.06
C ARG A 26 -13.81 0.21 1.57
N GLU A 27 -15.05 0.22 2.08
CA GLU A 27 -15.33 0.36 3.51
C GLU A 27 -14.87 -0.87 4.34
N ALA A 28 -14.51 -1.99 3.69
CA ALA A 28 -13.91 -3.14 4.36
C ALA A 28 -12.38 -2.99 4.58
N TYR A 29 -11.74 -2.08 3.85
CA TYR A 29 -10.27 -1.93 3.81
C TYR A 29 -9.77 -0.53 4.17
N PHE A 30 -10.57 0.49 3.91
CA PHE A 30 -10.19 1.89 4.05
C PHE A 30 -11.11 2.62 5.01
N GLU A 31 -10.50 3.50 5.79
CA GLU A 31 -11.18 4.37 6.76
C GLU A 31 -10.58 5.78 6.72
N GLY A 32 -11.22 6.70 7.43
CA GLY A 32 -10.77 8.08 7.53
C GLY A 32 -11.39 9.03 6.50
N PRO A 33 -10.97 10.31 6.51
CA PRO A 33 -11.66 11.40 5.81
C PRO A 33 -11.61 11.30 4.29
N GLU A 34 -10.67 10.55 3.73
CA GLU A 34 -10.46 10.42 2.29
C GLU A 34 -11.12 9.17 1.69
N VAL A 35 -11.83 8.36 2.49
CA VAL A 35 -12.41 7.07 2.04
C VAL A 35 -13.31 7.23 0.81
N ASP A 36 -14.04 8.35 0.73
CA ASP A 36 -14.95 8.63 -0.37
C ASP A 36 -14.24 8.89 -1.71
N ARG A 37 -12.95 9.20 -1.69
CA ARG A 37 -12.10 9.40 -2.87
C ARG A 37 -11.42 8.11 -3.34
N GLY A 38 -11.53 7.02 -2.57
CA GLY A 38 -11.01 5.71 -2.96
C GLY A 38 -11.89 5.00 -3.99
N VAL A 39 -11.37 3.89 -4.55
CA VAL A 39 -12.08 3.00 -5.47
C VAL A 39 -13.37 2.45 -4.86
N ASP A 40 -14.39 2.08 -5.66
CA ASP A 40 -15.65 1.52 -5.13
C ASP A 40 -15.54 0.04 -4.67
N ILE A 41 -14.58 -0.69 -5.25
CA ILE A 41 -14.36 -2.13 -5.06
C ILE A 41 -12.86 -2.36 -4.96
N VAL A 42 -12.46 -3.09 -3.92
CA VAL A 42 -11.09 -3.56 -3.73
C VAL A 42 -11.01 -5.00 -4.23
N LEU A 43 -10.02 -5.27 -5.08
CA LEU A 43 -9.73 -6.61 -5.59
C LEU A 43 -8.40 -7.04 -4.99
N VAL A 44 -8.40 -8.10 -4.19
CA VAL A 44 -7.19 -8.70 -3.62
C VAL A 44 -6.82 -9.92 -4.45
N PRO A 45 -5.82 -9.84 -5.33
CA PRO A 45 -5.44 -10.96 -6.18
C PRO A 45 -5.03 -12.15 -5.33
N ARG A 46 -5.42 -13.36 -5.75
CA ARG A 46 -5.10 -14.57 -5.00
C ARG A 46 -3.60 -14.71 -4.78
N ALA A 47 -3.18 -14.81 -3.52
CA ALA A 47 -1.79 -14.85 -3.09
C ALA A 47 -0.88 -13.73 -3.66
N PHE A 48 -1.48 -12.64 -4.17
CA PHE A 48 -0.80 -11.62 -4.97
C PHE A 48 0.01 -12.21 -6.15
N ASP A 49 -0.46 -13.31 -6.75
CA ASP A 49 0.18 -13.96 -7.89
C ASP A 49 -0.35 -13.45 -9.23
N GLN A 50 -1.58 -12.94 -9.26
CA GLN A 50 -2.19 -12.43 -10.49
C GLN A 50 -1.83 -10.96 -10.72
N PHE A 51 -1.33 -10.65 -11.91
CA PHE A 51 -1.13 -9.28 -12.37
C PHE A 51 -2.46 -8.74 -12.93
N LEU A 52 -2.96 -7.64 -12.35
CA LEU A 52 -4.19 -7.00 -12.83
C LEU A 52 -3.85 -5.95 -13.89
N SER A 53 -4.47 -6.09 -15.06
CA SER A 53 -4.34 -5.10 -16.13
C SER A 53 -5.55 -4.17 -16.14
N THR A 54 -5.29 -2.87 -16.32
CA THR A 54 -6.33 -1.85 -16.58
C THR A 54 -6.74 -1.81 -18.04
N GLN A 55 -6.07 -2.57 -18.91
CA GLN A 55 -6.35 -2.56 -20.35
C GLN A 55 -7.49 -3.49 -20.70
N VAL A 56 -8.47 -2.98 -21.45
CA VAL A 56 -9.54 -3.80 -22.02
C VAL A 56 -8.97 -4.64 -23.17
N ARG A 57 -9.09 -5.97 -23.04
CA ARG A 57 -8.61 -6.94 -24.01
C ARG A 57 -9.75 -7.85 -24.46
N GLU A 58 -9.53 -8.57 -25.56
CA GLU A 58 -10.50 -9.56 -26.06
C GLU A 58 -10.69 -10.74 -25.09
N THR A 59 -9.68 -11.02 -24.26
CA THR A 59 -9.69 -12.09 -23.25
C THR A 59 -9.46 -11.52 -21.85
N ALA A 60 -10.11 -12.12 -20.85
CA ALA A 60 -9.96 -11.74 -19.44
C ALA A 60 -8.59 -12.17 -18.86
N PHE A 61 -8.02 -13.25 -19.37
CA PHE A 61 -6.72 -13.78 -18.97
C PHE A 61 -5.76 -13.79 -20.14
N GLY A 62 -4.47 -13.60 -19.84
CA GLY A 62 -3.38 -13.61 -20.80
C GLY A 62 -2.04 -13.70 -20.08
N PRO A 63 -0.94 -13.85 -20.83
CA PRO A 63 0.40 -13.82 -20.23
C PRO A 63 0.63 -12.47 -19.54
N PRO A 64 1.30 -12.44 -18.38
CA PRO A 64 1.59 -11.19 -17.70
C PRO A 64 2.59 -10.38 -18.51
N THR A 65 2.51 -9.05 -18.39
CA THR A 65 3.48 -8.12 -18.99
C THR A 65 4.84 -8.20 -18.31
N GLU A 66 4.86 -8.50 -17.01
CA GLU A 66 6.06 -8.68 -16.20
C GLU A 66 6.08 -10.06 -15.53
N PRO A 67 7.25 -10.71 -15.42
CA PRO A 67 7.36 -12.03 -14.77
C PRO A 67 7.27 -11.99 -13.24
N TYR A 68 7.20 -10.79 -12.64
CA TYR A 68 7.21 -10.60 -11.19
C TYR A 68 6.06 -9.68 -10.77
N ASN A 69 5.50 -9.95 -9.60
CA ASN A 69 4.42 -9.15 -9.01
C ASN A 69 4.80 -8.70 -7.59
N HIS A 70 4.15 -7.64 -7.13
CA HIS A 70 4.29 -7.17 -5.76
C HIS A 70 3.69 -8.18 -4.78
N LYS A 71 4.31 -8.32 -3.60
CA LYS A 71 3.82 -9.16 -2.51
C LYS A 71 3.42 -8.32 -1.32
N ARG A 72 2.46 -8.83 -0.55
CA ARG A 72 1.96 -8.17 0.66
C ARG A 72 3.04 -8.07 1.74
N ASP A 73 3.77 -9.16 1.93
CA ASP A 73 4.75 -9.27 3.01
C ASP A 73 6.12 -8.78 2.51
N GLY A 74 6.76 -7.92 3.30
CA GLY A 74 8.07 -7.35 3.02
C GLY A 74 9.19 -7.89 3.90
N LEU A 75 10.39 -7.31 3.77
CA LEU A 75 11.54 -7.59 4.61
C LEU A 75 12.01 -6.30 5.28
N ILE A 76 12.26 -6.35 6.58
CA ILE A 76 12.93 -5.29 7.34
C ILE A 76 14.26 -5.80 7.88
N ALA A 77 15.27 -4.95 7.81
CA ALA A 77 16.60 -5.21 8.36
C ALA A 77 17.21 -3.88 8.81
N ALA A 78 17.94 -3.93 9.93
CA ALA A 78 18.69 -2.79 10.45
C ALA A 78 20.05 -3.27 10.96
N ALA A 79 21.07 -2.43 10.80
CA ALA A 79 22.41 -2.70 11.28
C ALA A 79 23.14 -1.38 11.53
N GLY A 80 24.00 -1.36 12.55
CA GLY A 80 24.80 -0.18 12.88
C GLY A 80 24.94 0.02 14.38
N GLU A 81 25.70 1.05 14.75
CA GLU A 81 25.79 1.49 16.14
C GLU A 81 24.42 1.98 16.64
N GLY A 82 24.04 1.58 17.86
CA GLY A 82 22.75 1.93 18.45
C GLY A 82 21.58 1.03 18.04
N ILE A 83 21.79 0.05 17.15
CA ILE A 83 20.81 -0.99 16.84
C ILE A 83 20.98 -2.16 17.81
N ASP A 84 19.91 -2.52 18.52
CA ASP A 84 19.85 -3.75 19.31
C ASP A 84 19.60 -4.95 18.39
N ALA A 85 20.62 -5.78 18.20
CA ALA A 85 20.57 -6.97 17.35
C ALA A 85 19.85 -8.16 18.02
N ASP A 86 19.62 -8.11 19.33
CA ASP A 86 18.92 -9.17 20.08
C ASP A 86 17.41 -8.90 20.16
N ALA A 87 16.97 -7.69 19.79
CA ALA A 87 15.56 -7.32 19.75
C ALA A 87 14.78 -8.02 18.63
N ALA A 88 13.56 -8.46 18.94
CA ALA A 88 12.70 -9.11 17.97
C ALA A 88 12.06 -8.09 17.01
N LEU A 89 12.08 -8.41 15.71
CA LEU A 89 11.37 -7.68 14.65
C LEU A 89 10.06 -8.36 14.23
N ALA A 90 9.63 -9.39 14.98
CA ALA A 90 8.41 -10.12 14.67
C ALA A 90 7.18 -9.20 14.79
N GLY A 91 6.36 -9.17 13.74
CA GLY A 91 5.17 -8.32 13.69
C GLY A 91 5.43 -6.87 13.26
N ALA A 92 6.65 -6.52 12.82
CA ALA A 92 6.92 -5.20 12.27
C ALA A 92 5.98 -4.87 11.10
N HIS A 93 5.45 -3.66 11.12
CA HIS A 93 4.57 -3.11 10.10
C HIS A 93 5.29 -2.06 9.26
N LEU A 94 4.83 -1.83 8.02
CA LEU A 94 5.41 -0.82 7.13
C LEU A 94 5.41 0.58 7.77
N PHE A 95 4.36 0.88 8.54
CA PHE A 95 4.21 2.17 9.21
C PHE A 95 5.23 2.39 10.34
N ASP A 96 5.87 1.33 10.84
CA ASP A 96 6.87 1.41 11.91
C ASP A 96 8.23 1.90 11.40
N VAL A 97 8.46 1.88 10.07
CA VAL A 97 9.74 2.25 9.46
C VAL A 97 10.09 3.71 9.73
N ALA A 98 9.17 4.63 9.43
CA ALA A 98 9.39 6.07 9.63
C ALA A 98 9.67 6.44 11.10
N PRO A 99 8.84 6.06 12.09
CA PRO A 99 9.11 6.36 13.49
C PRO A 99 10.41 5.73 13.98
N THR A 100 10.75 4.51 13.54
CA THR A 100 12.02 3.85 13.88
C THR A 100 13.23 4.61 13.33
N VAL A 101 13.16 5.10 12.09
CA VAL A 101 14.24 5.91 11.49
C VAL A 101 14.39 7.26 12.21
N LEU A 102 13.30 7.89 12.64
CA LEU A 102 13.38 9.12 13.43
C LEU A 102 14.04 8.86 14.79
N ALA A 103 13.62 7.81 15.48
CA ALA A 103 14.17 7.44 16.78
C ALA A 103 15.66 7.10 16.72
N SER A 104 16.12 6.42 15.66
CA SER A 104 17.56 6.13 15.46
C SER A 104 18.41 7.38 15.25
N LEU A 105 17.80 8.49 14.82
CA LEU A 105 18.43 9.81 14.68
C LEU A 105 18.25 10.68 15.94
N GLY A 106 17.66 10.15 17.02
CA GLY A 106 17.34 10.91 18.23
C GLY A 106 16.23 11.94 18.03
N LEU A 107 15.38 11.76 17.01
CA LEU A 107 14.26 12.65 16.70
C LEU A 107 12.93 12.05 17.19
N PRO A 108 12.04 12.86 17.77
CA PRO A 108 10.75 12.37 18.22
C PRO A 108 9.85 11.98 17.04
N THR A 109 8.97 11.00 17.27
CA THR A 109 7.93 10.61 16.31
C THR A 109 6.83 11.65 16.25
N GLY A 110 6.03 11.62 15.17
CA GLY A 110 4.86 12.49 15.06
C GLY A 110 3.62 11.84 15.65
N GLU A 111 2.80 12.59 16.40
CA GLU A 111 1.51 12.13 16.97
C GLU A 111 0.48 11.64 15.92
N ARG A 112 0.74 11.90 14.64
CA ARG A 112 -0.12 11.51 13.50
C ARG A 112 0.44 10.33 12.71
N MET A 113 1.52 9.71 13.18
CA MET A 113 2.07 8.50 12.55
C MET A 113 1.28 7.29 13.04
N ASP A 114 0.94 6.37 12.12
CA ASP A 114 0.14 5.18 12.44
C ASP A 114 0.96 4.01 13.00
N GLY A 115 2.29 4.06 12.87
CA GLY A 115 3.19 3.01 13.34
C GLY A 115 3.99 3.41 14.57
N ASP A 116 4.68 2.42 15.14
CA ASP A 116 5.42 2.53 16.39
C ASP A 116 6.94 2.42 16.17
N VAL A 117 7.72 2.88 17.15
CA VAL A 117 9.17 2.67 17.15
C VAL A 117 9.46 1.20 17.43
N LEU A 118 10.16 0.53 16.50
CA LEU A 118 10.57 -0.86 16.68
C LEU A 118 11.61 -0.97 17.81
N ALA A 119 11.53 -2.08 18.55
CA ALA A 119 12.35 -2.34 19.75
C ALA A 119 13.86 -2.39 19.49
N ILE A 120 14.29 -2.41 18.23
CA ILE A 120 15.70 -2.34 17.83
C ILE A 120 16.37 -0.99 18.15
N VAL A 121 15.59 0.05 18.48
CA VAL A 121 16.08 1.36 18.92
C VAL A 121 15.23 1.91 20.07
N GLY A 122 15.82 2.79 20.88
CA GLY A 122 15.08 3.50 21.92
C GLY A 122 14.24 4.66 21.35
N SER A 123 13.04 4.86 21.88
CA SER A 123 12.21 6.02 21.52
C SER A 123 12.86 7.35 21.95
N ALA A 124 12.77 8.36 21.10
CA ALA A 124 13.17 9.74 21.39
C ALA A 124 11.98 10.64 21.82
N GLY A 125 10.83 10.04 22.13
CA GLY A 125 9.59 10.71 22.50
C GLY A 125 8.70 11.04 21.29
N GLU A 126 7.62 11.79 21.57
CA GLU A 126 6.60 12.18 20.59
C GLU A 126 6.51 13.70 20.47
N ARG A 127 6.06 14.17 19.29
CA ARG A 127 5.86 15.58 19.00
C ARG A 127 4.64 15.82 18.13
N ALA A 128 3.81 16.78 18.54
CA ALA A 128 2.83 17.42 17.67
C ALA A 128 3.51 18.25 16.56
N TYR A 129 3.22 17.92 15.31
CA TYR A 129 3.60 18.77 14.17
C TYR A 129 2.44 19.69 13.78
N PRO A 130 2.71 20.95 13.38
CA PRO A 130 1.67 21.81 12.82
C PRO A 130 0.97 21.10 11.67
N LYS A 131 -0.33 21.36 11.51
CA LYS A 131 -1.01 20.97 10.27
C LYS A 131 -0.29 21.68 9.13
N VAL A 132 0.11 20.91 8.13
CA VAL A 132 0.58 21.50 6.88
C VAL A 132 -0.65 22.20 6.31
N ASP A 133 -0.59 23.53 6.17
CA ASP A 133 -1.62 24.27 5.45
C ASP A 133 -1.78 23.59 4.10
N GLU A 134 -3.01 23.32 3.70
CA GLU A 134 -3.37 22.91 2.35
C GLU A 134 -3.04 24.10 1.43
N ARG A 135 -1.75 24.30 1.16
CA ARG A 135 -1.32 25.21 0.11
C ARG A 135 -2.00 24.73 -1.15
N ASP A 136 -2.65 25.66 -1.85
CA ASP A 136 -3.28 25.45 -3.15
C ASP A 136 -2.38 24.52 -3.96
N ARG A 137 -2.85 23.29 -4.19
CA ARG A 137 -2.17 22.37 -5.09
C ARG A 137 -2.25 23.03 -6.45
N GLU A 138 -1.19 23.72 -6.87
CA GLU A 138 -1.08 24.18 -8.24
C GLU A 138 -1.04 22.93 -9.12
N ALA A 139 -2.08 22.76 -9.94
CA ALA A 139 -2.07 21.75 -10.98
C ALA A 139 -0.97 22.14 -11.97
N THR A 140 0.13 21.42 -11.94
CA THR A 140 1.10 21.43 -13.05
C THR A 140 0.51 20.57 -14.16
N ASP A 141 -0.24 21.20 -15.07
CA ASP A 141 -0.66 20.59 -16.34
C ASP A 141 0.58 20.37 -17.22
N GLU A 142 1.34 19.32 -16.93
CA GLU A 142 2.40 18.82 -17.79
C GLU A 142 1.90 17.55 -18.51
N PRO A 143 1.60 17.61 -19.83
CA PRO A 143 1.08 16.48 -20.59
C PRO A 143 1.98 15.23 -20.53
N ALA A 144 3.29 15.41 -20.35
CA ALA A 144 4.23 14.30 -20.19
C ALA A 144 4.05 13.55 -18.86
N VAL A 145 3.59 14.25 -17.81
CA VAL A 145 3.28 13.63 -16.52
C VAL A 145 1.96 12.88 -16.62
N GLU A 146 0.94 13.43 -17.28
CA GLU A 146 -0.34 12.75 -17.51
C GLU A 146 -0.19 11.48 -18.34
N GLU A 147 0.56 11.53 -19.45
CA GLU A 147 0.84 10.36 -20.29
C GLU A 147 1.55 9.27 -19.46
N ARG A 148 2.54 9.68 -18.65
CA ARG A 148 3.26 8.74 -17.79
C ARG A 148 2.38 8.14 -16.70
N LEU A 149 1.47 8.90 -16.12
CA LEU A 149 0.54 8.42 -15.10
C LEU A 149 -0.51 7.48 -15.68
N SER A 150 -1.03 7.78 -16.88
CA SER A 150 -1.94 6.89 -17.63
C SER A 150 -1.28 5.54 -17.93
N ASP A 151 -0.03 5.55 -18.41
CA ASP A 151 0.73 4.31 -18.69
C ASP A 151 0.97 3.45 -17.45
N LEU A 152 1.05 4.08 -16.28
CA LEU A 152 1.19 3.42 -14.99
C LEU A 152 -0.17 3.05 -14.36
N GLY A 153 -1.29 3.40 -15.01
CA GLY A 153 -2.65 3.10 -14.54
C GLY A 153 -3.18 4.01 -13.43
N TYR A 154 -2.61 5.21 -13.25
CA TYR A 154 -3.05 6.20 -12.26
C TYR A 154 -4.12 7.18 -12.78
N LEU A 155 -4.30 7.26 -14.09
CA LEU A 155 -5.33 8.04 -14.81
C LEU A 155 -6.04 7.13 -15.81
#